data_AF-A0A7Y7U4M3-F1
#
_entry.id   AF-A0A7Y7U4M3-F1
#
_cell.length_a   1.000
_cell.length_b   1.000
_cell.length_c   1.000
_cell.angle_alpha   90.00
_cell.angle_beta   90.00
_cell.angle_gamma   90.00
#
_symmetry.space_group_name_H-M   'P 1'
#
loop_
_entity.id
_entity.type
_entity.pdbx_description
1 polymer ?
#
loop_
_entity_poly.entity_id
_entity_poly.type
_entity_poly.pdbx_seq_one_letter_code
_entity_poly.pdbx_strand_id
1 'polypeptide(L)'
;MESTTPRFAFGPRNYRLMFIGLAVLAAGFITMTLDSEEYGLGFLGITLGPILLAVGFLIEFWAIMARPGATAPVARDEATVTTVPSQPVPPATTAPATPTAPTYKR
;
A
#
# COMPACT_ATOMS: atom_id res chain seq x y z
N MET A 1 -15.89 17.65 19.75
CA MET A 1 -15.01 17.93 18.60
C MET A 1 -14.65 16.58 18.04
N GLU A 2 -15.15 16.25 16.86
CA GLU A 2 -14.92 14.96 16.20
C GLU A 2 -13.40 14.79 15.97
N SER A 3 -12.77 13.82 16.63
CA SER A 3 -11.37 13.48 16.36
C SER A 3 -11.34 12.52 15.18
N THR A 4 -11.28 13.06 13.95
CA THR A 4 -11.01 12.25 12.76
C THR A 4 -9.57 11.73 12.86
N THR A 5 -9.39 10.46 13.21
CA THR A 5 -8.06 9.85 13.18
C THR A 5 -7.62 9.71 11.72
N PRO A 6 -6.55 10.40 11.27
CA PRO A 6 -6.09 10.29 9.89
C PRO A 6 -5.62 8.87 9.59
N ARG A 7 -6.32 8.19 8.68
CA ARG A 7 -5.96 6.85 8.20
C ARG A 7 -4.87 6.94 7.11
N PHE A 8 -3.62 6.81 7.50
CA PHE A 8 -2.53 6.71 6.52
C PHE A 8 -2.53 5.34 5.84
N ALA A 9 -2.22 5.30 4.54
CA ALA A 9 -2.16 4.06 3.77
C ALA A 9 -0.99 3.15 4.20
N PHE A 10 0.09 3.75 4.72
CA PHE A 10 1.29 3.05 5.17
C PHE A 10 1.81 3.61 6.50
N GLY A 11 2.62 2.81 7.20
CA GLY A 11 3.25 3.24 8.44
C GLY A 11 4.35 4.29 8.23
N PRO A 12 4.76 5.03 9.29
CA PRO A 12 5.76 6.09 9.20
C PRO A 12 7.16 5.61 8.76
N ARG A 13 7.44 4.30 8.89
CA ARG A 13 8.67 3.69 8.38
C ARG A 13 8.65 3.54 6.86
N ASN A 14 7.51 3.18 6.27
CA ASN A 14 7.37 3.04 4.82
C ASN A 14 7.46 4.40 4.12
N TYR A 15 6.87 5.44 4.71
CA TYR A 15 7.01 6.81 4.19
C TYR A 15 8.47 7.27 4.12
N ARG A 16 9.29 6.90 5.10
CA ARG A 16 10.74 7.19 5.04
C ARG A 16 11.43 6.47 3.90
N LEU A 17 11.06 5.21 3.63
CA LEU A 17 11.60 4.45 2.51
C LEU A 17 11.19 5.03 1.15
N MET A 18 9.94 5.48 1.01
CA MET A 18 9.49 6.20 -0.20
C MET A 18 10.23 7.53 -0.37
N PHE A 19 10.53 8.25 0.70
CA PHE A 19 11.32 9.48 0.57
C PHE A 19 12.75 9.19 0.06
N ILE A 20 13.35 8.10 0.52
CA ILE A 20 14.66 7.65 0.06
C ILE A 20 14.61 7.22 -1.41
N GLY A 21 13.60 6.42 -1.82
CA GLY A 21 13.45 5.99 -3.21
C GLY A 21 13.25 7.19 -4.15
N LEU A 22 12.45 8.18 -3.75
CA LEU A 22 12.29 9.44 -4.47
C LEU A 22 13.60 10.22 -4.59
N ALA A 23 14.41 10.29 -3.53
CA ALA A 23 15.71 10.95 -3.57
C ALA A 23 16.68 10.25 -4.55
N VAL A 24 16.65 8.92 -4.61
CA VAL A 24 17.45 8.13 -5.57
C VAL A 24 16.98 8.36 -7.00
N LEU A 25 15.66 8.39 -7.25
CA LEU A 25 15.10 8.72 -8.55
C LEU A 25 15.55 10.12 -9.01
N ALA A 26 15.42 11.11 -8.14
CA ALA A 26 15.88 12.47 -8.40
C ALA A 26 17.38 12.50 -8.72
N ALA A 27 18.21 11.78 -7.95
CA ALA A 27 19.64 11.66 -8.22
C ALA A 27 19.93 11.04 -9.60
N GLY A 28 19.16 10.03 -10.03
CA GLY A 28 19.28 9.44 -11.36
C GLY A 28 19.01 10.44 -12.49
N PHE A 29 17.92 11.20 -12.40
CA PHE A 29 17.61 12.26 -13.38
C PHE A 29 18.64 13.40 -13.36
N ILE A 30 19.09 13.80 -12.18
CA ILE A 30 20.12 14.84 -12.02
C ILE A 30 21.44 14.38 -12.63
N THR A 31 21.80 13.11 -12.45
CA THR A 31 23.03 12.51 -13.02
C THR A 31 23.00 12.52 -14.55
N MET A 32 21.85 12.21 -15.17
CA MET A 32 21.68 12.34 -16.62
C MET A 32 21.82 13.79 -17.09
N THR A 33 21.39 14.76 -16.27
CA THR A 33 21.41 16.19 -16.62
C THR A 33 22.81 16.81 -16.47
N LEU A 34 23.61 16.30 -15.53
CA LEU A 34 24.99 16.71 -15.29
C LEU A 34 25.98 16.08 -16.27
N ASP A 35 25.54 15.09 -17.05
CA ASP A 35 26.40 14.44 -18.05
C ASP A 35 26.86 15.46 -19.09
N SER A 36 28.19 15.60 -19.22
CA SER A 36 28.82 16.65 -20.04
C SER A 36 28.98 16.24 -21.50
N GLU A 37 28.66 14.98 -21.83
CA GLU A 37 28.66 14.46 -23.18
C GLU A 37 27.48 15.03 -24.00
N GLU A 38 27.69 15.22 -25.30
CA GLU A 38 26.63 15.71 -26.19
C GLU A 38 25.44 14.74 -26.17
N TYR A 39 24.24 15.26 -25.88
CA TYR A 39 23.00 14.50 -25.69
C TYR A 39 22.96 13.55 -24.47
N GLY A 40 23.90 13.64 -23.53
CA GLY A 40 23.93 12.74 -22.37
C GLY A 40 24.19 11.28 -22.75
N LEU A 41 24.91 11.07 -23.87
CA LEU A 41 25.37 9.76 -24.32
C LEU A 41 26.62 9.28 -23.57
N GLY A 42 27.06 10.04 -22.57
CA GLY A 42 28.14 9.65 -21.69
C GLY A 42 27.75 8.43 -20.87
N PHE A 43 28.75 7.82 -20.24
CA PHE A 43 28.53 6.67 -19.37
C PHE A 43 27.54 7.00 -18.23
N LEU A 44 27.58 8.23 -17.72
CA LEU A 44 26.71 8.71 -16.65
C LEU A 44 25.25 8.76 -17.09
N GLY A 45 24.96 9.24 -18.31
CA GLY A 45 23.60 9.35 -18.83
C GLY A 45 23.02 8.02 -19.32
N ILE A 46 23.76 7.21 -20.07
CA ILE A 46 23.25 5.96 -20.68
C ILE A 46 23.31 4.76 -19.73
N THR A 47 24.25 4.71 -18.79
CA THR A 47 24.41 3.55 -17.89
C THR A 47 24.05 3.87 -16.45
N LEU A 48 24.68 4.88 -15.85
CA LEU A 48 24.51 5.14 -14.42
C LEU A 48 23.12 5.70 -14.11
N GLY A 49 22.63 6.62 -14.93
CA GLY A 49 21.29 7.19 -14.83
C GLY A 49 20.20 6.11 -14.81
N PRO A 50 20.10 5.24 -15.84
CA PRO A 50 19.07 4.20 -15.89
C PRO A 50 19.20 3.19 -14.76
N ILE A 51 20.42 2.86 -14.32
CA ILE A 51 20.65 1.98 -13.16
C ILE A 51 20.11 2.64 -11.88
N LEU A 52 20.40 3.92 -11.65
CA LEU A 52 19.88 4.66 -10.50
C LEU A 52 18.36 4.73 -10.52
N LEU A 53 17.75 4.98 -11.68
CA LEU A 53 16.30 4.97 -11.82
C LEU A 53 15.71 3.58 -11.53
N ALA A 54 16.30 2.51 -12.06
CA ALA A 54 15.86 1.14 -11.81
C ALA A 54 15.92 0.78 -10.32
N VAL A 55 17.03 1.13 -9.65
CA VAL A 55 17.18 0.93 -8.20
C VAL A 55 16.19 1.78 -7.41
N GLY A 56 16.00 3.04 -7.78
CA GLY A 56 15.02 3.93 -7.16
C GLY A 56 13.60 3.40 -7.25
N PHE A 57 13.18 2.93 -8.43
CA PHE A 57 11.89 2.26 -8.60
C PHE A 57 11.78 0.98 -7.77
N LEU A 58 12.85 0.17 -7.68
CA LEU A 58 12.84 -1.04 -6.88
C LEU A 58 12.66 -0.74 -5.38
N ILE A 59 13.26 0.33 -4.90
CA ILE A 59 13.09 0.83 -3.52
C ILE A 59 11.65 1.26 -3.30
N GLU A 60 11.03 2.01 -4.22
CA GLU A 60 9.62 2.40 -4.14
C GLU A 60 8.68 1.19 -4.11
N PHE A 61 8.87 0.24 -5.03
CA PHE A 61 8.09 -1.00 -5.06
C PHE A 61 8.20 -1.76 -3.73
N TRP A 62 9.41 -1.85 -3.18
CA TRP A 62 9.64 -2.50 -1.91
C TRP A 62 9.02 -1.70 -0.74
N ALA A 63 9.10 -0.37 -0.75
CA ALA A 63 8.52 0.50 0.27
C ALA A 63 6.98 0.39 0.33
N ILE A 64 6.33 0.24 -0.82
CA ILE A 64 4.88 0.04 -0.92
C ILE A 64 4.51 -1.38 -0.48
N MET A 65 5.26 -2.39 -0.91
CA MET A 65 4.96 -3.80 -0.63
C MET A 65 5.31 -4.21 0.81
N ALA A 66 6.25 -3.52 1.45
CA ALA A 66 6.70 -3.81 2.81
C ALA A 66 5.59 -3.56 3.84
N ARG A 67 4.70 -4.53 4.05
CA ARG A 67 3.73 -4.45 5.15
C ARG A 67 4.49 -4.37 6.49
N PRO A 68 4.17 -3.41 7.38
CA PRO A 68 4.67 -3.42 8.73
C PRO A 68 4.18 -4.70 9.43
N GLY A 69 5.10 -5.53 9.94
CA GLY A 69 4.78 -6.73 10.72
C GLY A 69 4.17 -6.46 12.09
N ALA A 70 3.82 -5.21 12.40
CA ALA A 70 3.08 -4.85 13.58
C ALA A 70 1.63 -4.60 13.15
N THR A 71 0.75 -5.54 13.53
CA THR A 71 -0.70 -5.43 13.56
C THR A 71 -1.12 -3.97 13.56
N ALA A 72 -1.59 -3.47 12.41
CA ALA A 72 -2.11 -2.11 12.33
C ALA A 72 -3.13 -1.99 13.46
N PRO A 73 -2.98 -1.04 14.40
CA PRO A 73 -3.99 -0.82 15.41
C PRO A 73 -5.27 -0.54 14.65
N VAL A 74 -6.18 -1.54 14.63
CA VAL A 74 -7.48 -1.42 14.01
C VAL A 74 -8.07 -0.16 14.61
N ALA A 75 -8.37 0.84 13.78
CA ALA A 75 -8.92 2.10 14.22
C ALA A 75 -10.20 1.77 15.00
N ARG A 76 -10.14 1.89 16.32
CA ARG A 76 -11.30 1.76 17.23
C ARG A 76 -12.01 3.11 17.33
N ASP A 77 -12.20 3.78 16.20
CA ASP A 77 -13.02 4.98 16.18
C ASP A 77 -14.49 4.54 16.25
N GLU A 78 -15.27 5.18 17.14
CA GLU A 78 -16.69 4.89 17.35
C GLU A 78 -17.50 4.94 16.05
N ALA A 79 -17.08 5.77 15.09
CA ALA A 79 -17.67 5.85 13.75
C ALA A 79 -17.53 4.55 12.94
N THR A 80 -16.42 3.79 13.08
CA THR A 80 -16.23 2.50 12.40
C THR A 80 -16.98 1.38 13.12
N VAL A 81 -17.13 1.46 14.45
CA VAL A 81 -17.95 0.52 15.23
C VAL A 81 -19.44 0.68 14.91
N THR A 82 -19.88 1.90 14.58
CA THR A 82 -21.29 2.22 14.33
C THR A 82 -21.69 2.05 12.85
N THR A 83 -20.74 2.02 11.90
CA THR A 83 -21.01 1.92 10.45
C THR A 83 -20.68 0.57 9.82
N VAL A 84 -20.09 -0.38 10.56
CA VAL A 84 -20.25 -1.79 10.21
C VAL A 84 -21.64 -2.18 10.72
N PRO A 85 -22.68 -2.32 9.87
CA PRO A 85 -23.88 -2.98 10.32
C PRO A 85 -23.39 -4.34 10.81
N SER A 86 -23.58 -4.60 12.11
CA SER A 86 -23.56 -5.95 12.66
C SER A 86 -24.27 -6.80 11.62
N GLN A 87 -23.52 -7.62 10.87
CA GLN A 87 -24.14 -8.60 10.00
C GLN A 87 -25.15 -9.29 10.93
N PRO A 88 -26.46 -9.26 10.61
CA PRO A 88 -27.45 -9.70 11.56
C PRO A 88 -27.09 -11.15 11.86
N VAL A 89 -26.62 -11.39 13.08
CA VAL A 89 -26.52 -12.76 13.59
C VAL A 89 -27.95 -13.25 13.46
N PRO A 90 -28.21 -14.25 12.61
CA PRO A 90 -29.56 -14.79 12.47
C PRO A 90 -30.05 -15.09 13.88
N PRO A 91 -31.25 -14.62 14.27
CA PRO A 91 -31.75 -14.89 15.61
C PRO A 91 -31.63 -16.39 15.83
N ALA A 92 -31.00 -16.78 16.94
CA ALA A 92 -30.97 -18.17 17.37
C ALA A 92 -32.42 -18.58 17.64
N THR A 93 -33.11 -19.02 16.60
CA THR A 93 -34.45 -19.58 16.68
C THR A 93 -34.32 -20.86 17.47
N THR A 94 -34.92 -20.84 18.64
CA THR A 94 -35.27 -22.02 19.40
C THR A 94 -36.03 -23.01 18.51
N ALA A 95 -35.66 -24.28 18.63
CA ALA A 95 -36.35 -25.50 18.19
C ALA A 95 -36.14 -26.04 16.76
N PRO A 96 -36.14 -27.39 16.57
CA PRO A 96 -35.49 -28.08 15.47
C PRO A 96 -36.43 -28.23 14.27
N ALA A 97 -36.02 -27.73 13.10
CA ALA A 97 -36.70 -28.02 11.83
C ALA A 97 -35.77 -28.86 10.95
N THR A 98 -36.27 -30.04 10.61
CA THR A 98 -35.68 -31.07 9.74
C THR A 98 -35.17 -30.48 8.42
N PRO A 99 -34.02 -30.94 7.90
CA PRO A 99 -33.49 -30.44 6.64
C PRO A 99 -34.26 -31.07 5.47
N THR A 100 -35.14 -30.29 4.82
CA THR A 100 -35.69 -30.69 3.52
C THR A 100 -34.68 -30.31 2.42
N ALA A 101 -34.13 -31.35 1.77
CA ALA A 101 -33.20 -31.19 0.66
C ALA A 101 -33.88 -30.53 -0.56
N PRO A 102 -33.18 -29.67 -1.32
CA PRO A 102 -33.77 -28.98 -2.46
C PRO A 102 -33.95 -29.94 -3.65
N THR A 103 -35.21 -30.14 -4.08
CA THR A 103 -35.55 -30.81 -5.33
C THR A 103 -35.06 -29.98 -6.51
N TYR A 104 -34.06 -30.49 -7.23
CA TYR A 104 -33.59 -29.92 -8.50
C TYR A 104 -34.50 -30.39 -9.64
N LYS A 105 -35.18 -29.46 -10.34
CA LYS A 105 -35.82 -29.75 -11.63
C LYS A 105 -34.75 -29.72 -12.73
N ARG A 106 -34.54 -30.85 -13.39
CA ARG A 106 -33.86 -30.94 -14.69
C ARG A 106 -34.78 -30.46 -15.80
#